data_AF-A0A432SUY9-F1
#
_entry.id   AF-A0A432SUY9-F1
#
_cell.length_a   1.000
_cell.length_b   1.000
_cell.length_c   1.000
_cell.angle_alpha   90.00
_cell.angle_beta   90.00
_cell.angle_gamma   90.00
#
_symmetry.space_group_name_H-M   'P 1'
#
loop_
_entity.id
_entity.type
_entity.pdbx_description
1 polymer ?
#
loop_
_entity_poly.entity_id
_entity_poly.type
_entity_poly.pdbx_seq_one_letter_code
_entity_poly.pdbx_strand_id
1 'polypeptide(L)'
;PEMNLHPSKKIEIMELLMSFASNNKLLIATHSSTLAKSIINYIHLFDLKEKSGNIEEFIRENDLKMDLDINLTSNDIGIYYFNGKTVVPYKKDNDSNIHFGTFTEIEELQRKQYDYILEELERDD
;
A
#
# COMPACT_ATOMS: atom_id res chain seq x y z
N PRO A 1 9.23 4.38 9.61
CA PRO A 1 9.47 5.83 9.39
C PRO A 1 8.21 6.60 8.98
N GLU A 2 7.16 5.91 8.49
CA GLU A 2 5.97 6.54 7.94
C GLU A 2 4.87 6.93 8.93
N MET A 3 4.92 6.42 10.17
CA MET A 3 3.78 6.46 11.09
C MET A 3 3.29 7.89 11.38
N ASN A 4 4.22 8.85 11.40
CA ASN A 4 3.93 10.25 11.72
C ASN A 4 3.89 11.19 10.50
N LEU A 5 3.95 10.66 9.27
CA LEU A 5 3.93 11.49 8.06
C LEU A 5 2.50 11.88 7.67
N HIS A 6 2.35 13.07 7.10
CA HIS A 6 1.11 13.46 6.43
C HIS A 6 0.82 12.52 5.24
N PRO A 7 -0.45 12.14 4.95
CA PRO A 7 -0.79 11.18 3.88
C PRO A 7 -0.15 11.49 2.52
N SER A 8 -0.14 12.76 2.09
CA SER A 8 0.52 13.15 0.83
C SER A 8 2.03 12.86 0.83
N LYS A 9 2.70 13.06 1.97
CA LYS A 9 4.14 12.78 2.12
C LYS A 9 4.43 11.29 2.17
N LYS A 10 3.48 10.46 2.60
CA LYS A 10 3.59 8.99 2.50
C LYS A 10 3.60 8.54 1.04
N ILE A 11 2.81 9.16 0.18
CA ILE A 11 2.78 8.88 -1.26
C ILE A 11 4.10 9.31 -1.91
N GLU A 12 4.55 10.54 -1.67
CA GLU A 12 5.83 11.04 -2.23
C GLU A 12 7.04 10.18 -1.83
N ILE A 13 7.13 9.78 -0.55
CA ILE A 13 8.18 8.86 -0.10
C ILE A 13 8.07 7.52 -0.82
N MET A 14 6.85 7.08 -1.12
CA MET A 14 6.67 5.81 -1.77
C MET A 14 7.17 5.82 -3.21
N GLU A 15 6.85 6.86 -3.95
CA GLU A 15 7.35 7.06 -5.32
C GLU A 15 8.87 7.11 -5.34
N LEU A 16 9.47 7.83 -4.38
CA LEU A 16 10.92 7.87 -4.22
C LEU A 16 11.51 6.47 -3.96
N LEU A 17 10.89 5.68 -3.08
CA LEU A 17 11.33 4.32 -2.77
C LEU A 17 11.21 3.38 -3.98
N MET A 18 10.13 3.51 -4.75
CA MET A 18 9.90 2.73 -5.98
C MET A 18 10.89 3.11 -7.09
N SER A 19 11.15 4.40 -7.26
CA SER A 19 12.18 4.90 -8.18
C SER A 19 13.57 4.40 -7.78
N PHE A 20 13.90 4.46 -6.48
CA PHE A 20 15.14 3.88 -5.96
C PHE A 20 15.24 2.37 -6.26
N ALA A 21 14.16 1.62 -6.05
CA ALA A 21 14.10 0.18 -6.30
C ALA A 21 14.25 -0.19 -7.79
N SER A 22 13.99 0.72 -8.73
CA SER A 22 14.20 0.48 -10.17
C SER A 22 15.64 0.07 -10.51
N ASN A 23 16.62 0.42 -9.66
CA ASN A 23 18.03 0.05 -9.83
C ASN A 23 18.62 -0.66 -8.61
N ASN A 24 17.84 -0.90 -7.56
CA ASN A 24 18.33 -1.36 -6.27
C ASN A 24 17.41 -2.40 -5.64
N LYS A 25 17.97 -3.27 -4.79
CA LYS A 25 17.15 -4.15 -3.95
C LYS A 25 16.65 -3.39 -2.74
N LEU A 26 15.35 -3.38 -2.54
CA LEU A 26 14.70 -2.70 -1.43
C LEU A 26 13.82 -3.68 -0.64
N LEU A 27 13.97 -3.68 0.68
CA LEU A 27 13.09 -4.40 1.60
C LEU A 27 12.39 -3.38 2.49
N ILE A 28 11.06 -3.34 2.42
CA ILE A 28 10.22 -2.46 3.24
C ILE A 28 9.47 -3.34 4.24
N ALA A 29 9.71 -3.10 5.52
CA ALA A 29 8.84 -3.59 6.59
C ALA A 29 7.96 -2.42 7.05
N THR A 30 6.65 -2.56 6.87
CA THR A 30 5.68 -1.50 7.18
C THR A 30 4.45 -2.09 7.85
N HIS A 31 3.88 -1.32 8.79
CA HIS A 31 2.55 -1.57 9.36
C HIS A 31 1.48 -0.67 8.72
N SER A 32 1.86 0.23 7.80
CA SER A 32 0.96 1.17 7.16
C SER A 32 0.20 0.51 6.02
N SER A 33 -1.12 0.42 6.16
CA SER A 33 -2.00 -0.04 5.09
C SER A 33 -1.90 0.86 3.85
N THR A 34 -1.67 2.17 4.04
CA THR A 34 -1.53 3.15 2.96
C THR A 34 -0.36 2.82 2.05
N LEU A 35 0.82 2.54 2.62
CA LEU A 35 2.01 2.16 1.83
C LEU A 35 1.76 0.85 1.08
N ALA A 36 1.19 -0.16 1.75
CA ALA A 36 0.86 -1.43 1.10
C ALA A 36 -0.11 -1.24 -0.08
N LYS A 37 -1.18 -0.44 0.10
CA LYS A 37 -2.13 -0.08 -0.95
C LYS A 37 -1.45 0.65 -2.12
N SER A 38 -0.52 1.57 -1.84
CA SER A 38 0.25 2.25 -2.89
C SER A 38 1.10 1.29 -3.72
N ILE A 39 1.81 0.32 -3.12
CA ILE A 39 2.57 -0.70 -3.87
C ILE A 39 1.64 -1.45 -4.83
N ILE A 40 0.50 -1.88 -4.31
CA ILE A 40 -0.43 -2.70 -5.07
C ILE A 40 -1.02 -1.93 -6.24
N ASN A 41 -1.32 -0.64 -6.06
CA ASN A 41 -1.75 0.22 -7.15
C ASN A 41 -0.69 0.31 -8.25
N TYR A 42 0.60 0.42 -7.88
CA TYR A 42 1.70 0.37 -8.85
C TYR A 42 1.81 -0.98 -9.56
N ILE A 43 1.66 -2.11 -8.84
CA ILE A 43 1.60 -3.45 -9.46
C ILE A 43 0.46 -3.53 -10.48
N HIS A 44 -0.74 -3.05 -10.12
CA HIS A 44 -1.87 -3.03 -11.05
C HIS A 44 -1.62 -2.10 -12.25
N LEU A 45 -0.94 -0.98 -12.04
CA LEU A 45 -0.55 -0.09 -13.13
C LEU A 45 0.44 -0.78 -14.08
N PHE A 46 1.43 -1.51 -13.56
CA PHE A 46 2.37 -2.26 -14.39
C PHE A 46 1.66 -3.36 -15.19
N ASP A 47 0.79 -4.14 -14.54
CA ASP A 47 -0.07 -5.13 -15.22
C ASP A 47 -0.91 -4.50 -16.35
N LEU A 48 -1.44 -3.28 -16.13
CA LEU A 48 -2.23 -2.55 -17.11
C LEU A 48 -1.38 -2.00 -18.26
N LYS A 49 -0.18 -1.48 -17.97
CA LYS A 49 0.80 -1.00 -18.95
C LYS A 49 1.24 -2.11 -19.90
N GLU A 50 1.39 -3.34 -19.40
CA GLU A 50 1.73 -4.50 -20.25
C GLU A 50 0.57 -4.94 -21.16
N LYS A 51 -0.68 -4.71 -20.74
CA LYS A 51 -1.89 -5.12 -21.46
C LYS A 51 -2.48 -4.06 -22.39
N SER A 52 -2.23 -2.79 -22.09
CA SER A 52 -2.83 -1.63 -22.78
C SER A 52 -1.78 -0.84 -23.53
N GLY A 53 -2.09 -0.43 -24.76
CA GLY A 53 -1.15 0.31 -25.62
C GLY A 53 -0.97 1.79 -25.25
N ASN A 54 -1.82 2.39 -24.42
CA ASN A 54 -1.74 3.82 -24.09
C ASN A 54 -2.06 4.11 -22.61
N ILE A 55 -1.17 3.70 -21.70
CA ILE A 55 -1.34 3.92 -20.25
C ILE A 55 -1.26 5.40 -19.85
N GLU A 56 -0.53 6.21 -20.62
CA GLU A 56 -0.36 7.65 -20.40
C GLU A 56 -1.68 8.40 -20.55
N GLU A 57 -2.47 8.07 -21.56
CA GLU A 57 -3.81 8.59 -21.76
C GLU A 57 -4.75 8.18 -20.61
N PHE A 58 -4.72 6.91 -20.20
CA PHE A 58 -5.51 6.41 -19.08
C PHE A 58 -5.22 7.16 -17.76
N ILE A 59 -3.94 7.37 -17.44
CA ILE A 59 -3.54 8.13 -16.24
C ILE A 59 -4.04 9.56 -16.29
N ARG A 60 -3.87 10.23 -17.44
CA ARG A 60 -4.27 11.62 -17.64
C ARG A 60 -5.79 11.80 -17.56
N GLU A 61 -6.56 10.90 -18.19
CA GLU A 61 -8.03 10.95 -18.19
C GLU A 61 -8.64 10.70 -16.81
N ASN A 62 -7.94 9.95 -15.95
CA ASN A 62 -8.42 9.58 -14.61
C ASN A 62 -7.74 10.38 -13.48
N ASP A 63 -6.95 11.42 -13.81
CA ASP A 63 -6.21 12.25 -12.85
C ASP A 63 -5.39 11.42 -11.83
N LEU A 64 -4.78 10.33 -12.30
CA LEU A 64 -4.01 9.45 -11.45
C LEU A 64 -2.64 10.07 -11.16
N LYS A 65 -2.34 10.28 -9.88
CA LYS A 65 -1.02 10.74 -9.42
C LYS A 65 -0.08 9.53 -9.31
N MET A 66 0.48 9.12 -10.44
CA MET A 66 1.45 8.02 -10.50
C MET A 66 2.59 8.37 -11.46
N ASP A 67 3.80 8.01 -11.05
CA ASP A 67 5.02 8.22 -11.81
C ASP A 67 5.24 7.07 -12.81
N LEU A 68 5.29 7.40 -14.10
CA LEU A 68 5.50 6.45 -15.19
C LEU A 68 6.96 6.15 -15.47
N ASP A 69 7.88 6.95 -14.93
CA ASP A 69 9.33 6.78 -15.11
C ASP A 69 9.90 5.68 -14.20
N ILE A 70 9.07 5.15 -13.27
CA ILE A 70 9.42 3.99 -12.46
C ILE A 70 9.57 2.77 -13.37
N ASN A 71 10.81 2.30 -13.51
CA ASN A 71 11.17 1.17 -14.35
C ASN A 71 11.14 -0.13 -13.55
N LEU A 72 9.94 -0.54 -13.16
CA LEU A 72 9.65 -1.82 -12.50
C LEU A 72 8.50 -2.52 -13.23
N THR A 73 8.43 -3.84 -13.05
CA THR A 73 7.29 -4.67 -13.45
C THR A 73 6.68 -5.34 -12.22
N SER A 74 5.48 -5.90 -12.39
CA SER A 74 4.82 -6.68 -11.33
C SER A 74 5.66 -7.85 -10.83
N ASN A 75 6.54 -8.41 -11.68
CA ASN A 75 7.42 -9.52 -11.32
C ASN A 75 8.63 -9.10 -10.47
N ASP A 76 8.96 -7.82 -10.44
CA ASP A 76 10.07 -7.28 -9.65
C ASP A 76 9.68 -7.06 -8.17
N ILE A 77 8.40 -7.20 -7.84
CA ILE A 77 7.84 -6.85 -6.53
C ILE A 77 7.24 -8.09 -5.86
N GLY A 78 7.75 -8.40 -4.67
CA GLY A 78 7.19 -9.43 -3.80
C GLY A 78 6.51 -8.81 -2.57
N ILE A 79 5.24 -9.14 -2.34
CA ILE A 79 4.52 -8.75 -1.12
C ILE A 79 4.36 -9.99 -0.24
N TYR A 80 4.66 -9.84 1.05
CA TYR A 80 4.60 -10.92 2.02
C TYR A 80 3.94 -10.45 3.32
N TYR A 81 3.10 -11.30 3.90
CA TYR A 81 2.50 -11.06 5.22
C TYR A 81 3.18 -11.91 6.28
N PHE A 82 3.36 -11.32 7.45
CA PHE A 82 3.78 -12.06 8.64
C PHE A 82 2.59 -12.18 9.61
N ASN A 83 2.14 -13.41 9.85
CA ASN A 83 1.01 -13.69 10.74
C ASN A 83 1.42 -13.96 12.21
N GLY A 84 2.66 -13.60 12.59
CA GLY A 84 3.23 -13.89 13.90
C GLY A 84 3.94 -15.24 14.00
N LYS A 85 3.77 -16.15 13.03
CA LYS A 85 4.44 -17.48 13.01
C LYS A 85 5.20 -17.73 11.71
N THR A 86 4.64 -17.31 10.58
CA THR A 86 5.16 -17.64 9.25
C THR A 86 5.02 -16.45 8.31
N VAL A 87 5.95 -16.35 7.35
CA VAL A 87 5.87 -15.42 6.24
C VAL A 87 5.12 -16.09 5.09
N VAL A 88 4.05 -15.46 4.61
CA VAL A 88 3.22 -15.99 3.52
C VAL A 88 3.24 -15.01 2.34
N PRO A 89 3.47 -15.48 1.09
CA PRO A 89 3.43 -14.61 -0.08
C PRO A 89 1.99 -14.17 -0.36
N TYR A 90 1.83 -12.93 -0.79
CA TYR A 90 0.59 -12.44 -1.36
C TYR A 90 0.42 -13.03 -2.78
N LYS A 91 -0.65 -13.77 -3.04
CA LYS A 91 -0.98 -14.28 -4.38
C LYS A 91 -2.41 -13.92 -4.78
N LYS A 92 -2.56 -13.51 -6.04
CA LYS A 92 -3.79 -13.07 -6.72
C LYS A 92 -4.85 -14.17 -6.92
N ASP A 93 -4.46 -15.45 -6.84
CA ASP A 93 -5.31 -16.60 -7.20
C ASP A 93 -5.92 -17.38 -6.01
N ASN A 94 -5.72 -16.94 -4.76
CA ASN A 94 -6.40 -17.56 -3.63
C ASN A 94 -7.62 -16.72 -3.23
N ASP A 95 -8.81 -17.32 -3.26
CA ASP A 95 -10.04 -16.83 -2.62
C ASP A 95 -9.87 -16.49 -1.11
N SER A 96 -8.72 -16.81 -0.53
CA SER A 96 -8.23 -16.18 0.70
C SER A 96 -7.77 -14.74 0.47
N ASN A 97 -8.49 -13.98 -0.36
CA ASN A 97 -8.30 -12.56 -0.52
C ASN A 97 -8.31 -11.98 0.88
N ILE A 98 -7.14 -11.60 1.38
CA ILE A 98 -7.05 -10.48 2.30
C ILE A 98 -7.51 -9.30 1.45
N HIS A 99 -8.83 -9.19 1.28
CA HIS A 99 -9.46 -7.99 0.80
C HIS A 99 -8.94 -6.93 1.75
N PHE A 100 -8.28 -5.90 1.24
CA PHE A 100 -7.85 -4.78 2.07
C PHE A 100 -9.02 -4.07 2.79
N GLY A 101 -10.27 -4.48 2.52
CA GLY A 101 -11.39 -4.34 3.44
C GLY A 101 -11.04 -4.76 4.87
N THR A 102 -10.35 -5.89 5.10
CA THR A 102 -9.85 -6.30 6.43
C THR A 102 -8.83 -5.32 7.03
N PHE A 103 -8.00 -4.63 6.25
CA PHE A 103 -7.14 -3.57 6.80
C PHE A 103 -7.94 -2.33 7.15
N THR A 104 -8.91 -1.94 6.32
CA THR A 104 -9.83 -0.84 6.66
C THR A 104 -10.70 -1.19 7.87
N GLU A 105 -11.16 -2.44 7.99
CA GLU A 105 -11.91 -2.97 9.14
C GLU A 105 -11.03 -3.03 10.40
N ILE A 106 -9.76 -3.43 10.28
CA ILE A 106 -8.79 -3.40 11.38
C ILE A 106 -8.50 -1.95 11.79
N GLU A 107 -8.33 -1.03 10.84
CA GLU A 107 -8.16 0.40 11.11
C GLU A 107 -9.41 1.00 11.77
N GLU A 108 -10.60 0.61 11.34
CA GLU A 108 -11.86 1.01 11.96
C GLU A 108 -12.05 0.43 13.36
N LEU A 109 -11.65 -0.82 13.59
CA LEU A 109 -11.66 -1.46 14.91
C LEU A 109 -10.66 -0.78 15.84
N GLN A 110 -9.44 -0.48 15.38
CA GLN A 110 -8.44 0.24 16.15
C GLN A 110 -8.90 1.66 16.48
N ARG A 111 -9.52 2.36 15.52
CA ARG A 111 -10.12 3.68 15.76
C ARG A 111 -11.23 3.61 16.81
N LYS A 112 -12.17 2.67 16.68
CA LYS A 112 -13.23 2.45 17.69
C LYS A 112 -12.68 2.16 19.08
N GLN A 113 -11.62 1.34 19.17
CA GLN A 113 -10.97 1.05 20.45
C GLN A 113 -10.30 2.29 21.05
N TYR A 114 -9.63 3.09 20.24
CA TYR A 114 -9.03 4.36 20.66
C TYR A 114 -10.07 5.37 21.16
N ASP A 115 -11.15 5.55 20.40
CA ASP A 115 -12.26 6.46 20.76
C ASP A 115 -12.91 6.02 22.08
N TYR A 116 -13.15 4.71 22.27
CA TYR A 116 -13.69 4.17 23.52
C TYR A 116 -12.77 4.43 24.72
N ILE A 117 -11.46 4.24 24.56
CA ILE A 117 -10.48 4.49 25.62
C ILE A 117 -10.45 5.99 26.00
N LEU A 118 -10.54 6.88 25.02
CA LEU A 118 -10.65 8.32 25.25
C LEU A 118 -11.91 8.69 26.03
N GLU A 119 -13.07 8.15 25.64
CA GLU A 119 -14.33 8.39 26.36
C GLU A 119 -14.29 7.92 27.82
N GLU A 120 -13.67 6.77 28.11
CA GLU A 120 -13.55 6.30 29.50
C GLU A 120 -12.57 7.17 30.30
N LEU A 121 -11.48 7.64 29.71
CA LEU A 121 -10.55 8.56 30.37
C LEU A 121 -11.17 9.94 30.65
N GLU A 122 -12.08 10.41 29.79
CA GLU A 122 -12.81 11.67 29.96
C GLU A 122 -14.00 11.57 30.93
N ARG A 123 -14.40 10.36 31.34
CA ARG A 123 -15.46 10.12 32.34
C ARG A 123 -14.97 10.06 33.78
N ASP A 124 -13.65 9.93 33.97
CA ASP A 124 -13.00 9.86 35.28
C ASP A 124 -12.55 11.25 35.82
N ASP A 125 -12.92 12.35 35.13
CA ASP A 125 -12.86 13.75 35.59
C ASP A 125 -14.27 14.31 35.90
#